data_AF-A0A5C8B4N8-F1
#
_entry.id   AF-A0A5C8B4N8-F1
#
_cell.length_a   1.000
_cell.length_b   1.000
_cell.length_c   1.000
_cell.angle_alpha   90.00
_cell.angle_beta   90.00
_cell.angle_gamma   90.00
#
_symmetry.space_group_name_H-M   'P 1'
#
loop_
_entity.id
_entity.type
_entity.pdbx_description
1 polymer ?
#
loop_
_entity_poly.entity_id
_entity_poly.type
_entity_poly.pdbx_seq_one_letter_code
_entity_poly.pdbx_strand_id
1 'polypeptide(L)' 'MHQKGFIHRDLKPQNIIIIKDAENSDNIKVKIIDFGYSVSLQESNYYNCGDYSIEVAGTPGFIAP' A
#
# COMPACT_ATOMS: atom_id res chain seq x y z
N MET A 1 -2.23 -5.67 -5.78
CA MET A 1 -0.93 -5.42 -5.10
C MET A 1 -0.44 -6.67 -4.41
N HIS A 2 -1.13 -7.19 -3.39
CA HIS A 2 -0.70 -8.37 -2.64
C HIS A 2 -0.42 -9.60 -3.52
N GLN A 3 -1.20 -9.84 -4.58
CA GLN A 3 -0.95 -10.91 -5.55
C GLN A 3 0.43 -10.81 -6.24
N LYS A 4 1.05 -9.62 -6.28
CA LYS A 4 2.39 -9.37 -6.81
C LYS A 4 3.48 -9.41 -5.74
N GLY A 5 3.16 -9.76 -4.49
CA GLY A 5 4.13 -9.81 -3.40
C GLY A 5 4.56 -8.45 -2.85
N PHE A 6 3.72 -7.42 -2.92
CA PHE A 6 4.01 -6.10 -2.32
C PHE A 6 3.03 -5.80 -1.18
N ILE A 7 3.51 -5.18 -0.09
CA ILE A 7 2.69 -4.62 0.99
C ILE A 7 2.82 -3.08 0.94
N HIS A 8 1.69 -2.36 0.96
CA HIS A 8 1.69 -0.89 0.89
C HIS A 8 2.20 -0.19 2.16
N ARG A 9 1.78 -0.72 3.32
CA ARG A 9 2.02 -0.22 4.70
C ARG A 9 1.50 1.18 5.04
N ASP A 10 1.08 2.01 4.09
CA ASP A 10 0.47 3.32 4.37
C ASP A 10 -0.86 3.55 3.63
N LEU A 11 -1.83 2.65 3.83
CA LEU A 11 -3.17 2.82 3.25
C LEU A 11 -3.99 3.79 4.09
N LYS A 12 -4.39 4.90 3.46
CA LYS A 12 -5.19 5.98 4.03
C LYS A 12 -6.00 6.68 2.93
N PRO A 13 -7.07 7.42 3.25
CA PRO A 13 -7.88 8.12 2.25
C PRO A 13 -7.06 9.02 1.31
N GLN A 14 -6.02 9.67 1.81
CA GLN A 14 -5.14 10.55 1.03
C GLN A 14 -4.37 9.80 -0.07
N ASN A 15 -4.17 8.49 0.09
CA ASN A 15 -3.45 7.63 -0.85
C ASN A 15 -4.39 6.87 -1.82
N ILE A 16 -5.68 7.23 -1.83
CA ILE A 16 -6.69 6.67 -2.74
C ILE A 16 -7.25 7.80 -3.58
N ILE A 17 -6.96 7.79 -4.87
CA ILE A 17 -7.46 8.79 -5.81
C ILE A 17 -8.62 8.25 -6.64
N ILE A 18 -9.60 9.12 -6.88
CA ILE A 18 -10.73 8.86 -7.78
C ILE A 18 -10.50 9.72 -9.03
N ILE A 19 -10.54 9.08 -10.18
CA ILE A 19 -10.42 9.74 -11.48
C ILE A 19 -11.61 9.36 -12.36
N LYS A 20 -11.97 10.25 -13.29
CA LYS A 20 -12.94 9.91 -14.33
C LYS A 20 -12.36 8.81 -15.21
N ASP A 21 -13.21 7.86 -15.59
CA ASP A 21 -12.82 6.91 -16.61
C ASP A 21 -12.79 7.60 -17.99
N ALA A 22 -11.64 7.55 -18.65
CA ALA A 22 -11.44 8.16 -19.96
C ALA A 22 -12.24 7.44 -21.07
N GLU A 23 -12.59 6.18 -20.87
CA GLU A 23 -13.33 5.38 -21.85
C GLU A 23 -14.84 5.41 -21.62
N ASN A 24 -15.30 5.71 -20.40
CA ASN A 24 -16.71 5.83 -20.06
C ASN A 24 -16.90 6.93 -18.99
N SER A 25 -17.41 8.09 -19.41
CA SER A 25 -17.55 9.26 -18.53
C SER A 25 -18.51 9.07 -17.35
N ASP A 26 -19.38 8.06 -17.39
CA ASP A 26 -20.31 7.75 -16.31
C ASP A 26 -19.69 6.84 -15.24
N ASN A 27 -18.48 6.32 -15.50
CA ASN A 27 -17.74 5.49 -14.57
C ASN A 27 -16.63 6.26 -13.85
N ILE A 28 -16.34 5.83 -12.62
CA ILE A 28 -15.19 6.27 -11.85
C ILE A 28 -14.14 5.17 -11.77
N LYS A 29 -12.88 5.54 -11.87
CA LYS A 29 -11.73 4.65 -11.64
C LYS A 29 -11.06 5.04 -10.33
N VAL A 30 -10.74 4.05 -9.51
CA VAL A 30 -10.01 4.22 -8.24
C VAL A 30 -8.56 3.75 -8.44
N LYS A 31 -7.60 4.53 -7.95
CA LYS A 31 -6.18 4.16 -7.94
C LYS A 31 -5.59 4.36 -6.54
N ILE A 32 -4.72 3.44 -6.15
CA ILE A 32 -3.87 3.57 -4.96
C ILE A 32 -2.57 4.24 -5.40
N ILE A 33 -2.11 5.21 -4.61
CA ILE A 33 -0.89 5.99 -4.86
C ILE A 33 0.01 5.98 -3.61
N ASP A 34 1.21 6.55 -3.76
CA ASP A 34 2.21 6.72 -2.70
C ASP A 34 2.72 5.42 -2.08
N PHE A 35 3.64 4.77 -2.81
CA PHE A 35 4.29 3.54 -2.40
C PHE A 35 5.57 3.79 -1.56
N GLY A 36 5.75 4.98 -0.98
CA GLY A 36 6.99 5.34 -0.26
C GLY A 36 7.31 4.43 0.93
N TYR A 37 6.29 3.85 1.57
CA TYR A 37 6.44 2.87 2.64
C TYR A 37 6.30 1.42 2.16
N SER A 38 6.15 1.17 0.87
CA SER A 38 5.89 -0.18 0.37
C SER A 38 7.11 -1.09 0.46
N VAL A 39 6.88 -2.39 0.65
CA VAL A 39 7.95 -3.42 0.69
C VAL A 39 7.63 -4.57 -0.26
N SER A 40 8.68 -5.08 -0.91
CA SER A 40 8.64 -6.29 -1.74
C SER A 40 8.96 -7.51 -0.91
N LEU A 41 8.00 -8.42 -0.81
CA LEU A 41 8.13 -9.69 -0.12
C LEU A 41 9.10 -10.66 -0.79
N GLN A 42 9.45 -10.40 -2.05
CA GLN A 42 10.38 -11.22 -2.82
C GLN A 42 11.84 -10.81 -2.62
N GLU A 43 12.10 -9.53 -2.35
CA GLU A 43 13.45 -8.99 -2.16
C GLU A 43 13.82 -8.85 -0.69
N SER A 44 12.84 -8.75 0.19
CA SER A 44 13.08 -8.54 1.61
C SER A 44 13.21 -9.88 2.35
N ASN A 45 14.30 -10.06 3.10
CA ASN A 45 14.44 -11.08 4.17
C ASN A 45 13.47 -10.86 5.36
N TYR A 46 12.40 -10.09 5.16
CA TYR A 46 11.45 -9.61 6.16
C TYR A 46 10.66 -10.73 6.86
N TYR A 47 10.75 -11.96 6.32
CA TYR A 47 10.13 -13.16 6.87
C TYR A 47 11.09 -14.09 7.59
N ASN A 48 12.35 -13.70 7.79
CA ASN A 48 13.18 -14.38 8.77
C ASN A 48 12.60 -14.08 10.16
N CYS A 49 11.68 -14.94 10.57
CA CYS A 49 11.00 -14.98 11.86
C CYS A 49 12.06 -14.89 12.98
N GLY A 50 12.28 -13.68 13.50
CA GLY A 50 13.30 -13.44 14.52
C GLY A 50 13.88 -12.02 14.52
N ASP A 51 13.89 -11.32 13.38
CA ASP A 51 14.39 -9.94 13.32
C ASP A 51 13.24 -8.93 13.42
N TYR A 52 12.91 -8.55 14.65
CA TYR A 52 11.78 -7.69 15.01
C TYR A 52 11.98 -6.21 14.68
N SER A 53 12.97 -5.82 13.85
CA SER A 53 13.09 -4.45 13.37
C SER A 53 12.11 -4.18 12.21
N ILE A 54 10.83 -4.48 12.42
CA ILE A 54 9.76 -3.87 11.64
C ILE A 54 9.64 -2.45 12.17
N GLU A 55 10.37 -1.51 11.57
CA GLU A 55 10.12 -0.10 11.84
C GLU A 55 8.63 0.16 11.63
N VAL A 56 7.99 0.73 12.65
CA VAL A 56 6.59 1.14 12.55
C VAL A 56 6.51 2.19 11.46
N ALA A 57 5.87 1.82 10.35
CA ALA A 57 5.72 2.63 9.16
C ALA A 57 4.24 2.82 8.84
N GLY A 58 3.92 3.97 8.25
CA GLY A 58 2.57 4.37 7.91
C GLY A 58 2.02 5.48 8.80
N THR A 59 0.80 5.89 8.52
CA THR A 59 0.15 7.02 9.17
C THR A 59 -0.57 6.56 10.45
N PRO A 60 -0.22 7.12 11.64
CA PRO A 60 -0.92 6.81 12.88
C PRO A 60 -2.44 6.97 12.76
N GLY A 61 -3.20 6.04 13.35
CA GLY A 61 -4.67 5.99 13.25
C GLY A 61 -5.21 5.19 12.05
N PHE A 62 -4.36 4.86 11.07
CA PHE A 62 -4.69 3.94 9.96
C PHE A 62 -3.89 2.64 9.99
N ILE A 63 -2.86 2.56 10.83
CA ILE A 63 -2.07 1.36 11.08
C ILE A 63 -2.93 0.34 11.85
N ALA A 64 -2.82 -0.93 11.48
CA ALA A 64 -3.47 -2.05 12.18
C ALA A 64 -2.88 -2.25 13.60
N PRO A 65 -3.68 -2.73 14.56
CA PRO A 65 -3.23 -2.95 15.95
C PRO A 65 -2.18 -4.06 16.08
#